data_AF-A0A378F401-F1
#
_entry.id   AF-A0A378F401-F1
#
_cell.length_a   1.000
_cell.length_b   1.000
_cell.length_c   1.000
_cell.angle_alpha   90.00
_cell.angle_beta   90.00
_cell.angle_gamma   90.00
#
_symmetry.space_group_name_H-M   'P 1'
#
loop_
_entity.id
_entity.type
_entity.pdbx_description
1 polymer ?
#
loop_
_entity_poly.entity_id
_entity_poly.type
_entity_poly.pdbx_seq_one_letter_code
_entity_poly.pdbx_strand_id
1 'polypeptide(L)'
;MWVAITAACITSSMFLSALAPNLLALALVKSIVGINISWGTWFIAFLPLGILLILAMPLLAYWFYPPEVKVNNEVPLWAARELEKLGKLVAQ
;
A
#
# COMPACT_ATOMS: atom_id res chain seq x y z
N MET A 1 1.66 -9.31 -8.43
CA MET A 1 1.25 -9.88 -7.12
C MET A 1 2.10 -9.36 -5.97
N TRP A 2 3.41 -9.59 -5.94
CA TRP A 2 4.29 -9.21 -4.82
C TRP A 2 4.21 -7.74 -4.41
N VAL A 3 4.24 -6.82 -5.39
CA VAL A 3 4.09 -5.37 -5.14
C VAL A 3 2.80 -5.05 -4.39
N ALA A 4 1.68 -5.68 -4.75
CA ALA A 4 0.39 -5.42 -4.12
C ALA A 4 0.33 -5.92 -2.66
N ILE A 5 0.87 -7.12 -2.40
CA ILE A 5 0.93 -7.69 -1.04
C ILE A 5 1.82 -6.81 -0.16
N THR A 6 3.02 -6.47 -0.64
CA THR A 6 3.96 -5.63 0.12
C THR A 6 3.40 -4.22 0.35
N ALA A 7 2.71 -3.63 -0.63
CA ALA A 7 2.05 -2.33 -0.47
C ALA A 7 0.99 -2.37 0.65
N ALA A 8 0.18 -3.44 0.70
CA ALA A 8 -0.81 -3.64 1.77
C ALA A 8 -0.13 -3.77 3.13
N CYS A 9 0.96 -4.54 3.24
CA CYS A 9 1.72 -4.66 4.48
C CYS A 9 2.26 -3.30 4.95
N ILE A 10 2.96 -2.57 4.08
CA ILE A 10 3.56 -1.27 4.44
C ILE A 10 2.51 -0.27 4.90
N THR A 11 1.43 -0.12 4.14
CA THR A 11 0.36 0.83 4.47
C THR A 11 -0.39 0.42 5.72
N SER A 12 -0.62 -0.87 5.95
CA SER A 12 -1.24 -1.38 7.18
C SER A 12 -0.42 -1.10 8.45
N SER A 13 0.91 -1.06 8.35
CA SER A 13 1.79 -0.69 9.47
C SER A 13 1.91 0.83 9.66
N MET A 14 1.92 1.57 8.56
CA MET A 14 2.10 3.03 8.56
C MET A 14 0.91 3.78 9.17
N PHE A 15 -0.32 3.30 8.94
CA PHE A 15 -1.52 3.93 9.47
C PHE A 15 -2.01 3.22 10.72
N LEU A 16 -2.06 3.95 11.85
CA LEU A 16 -2.49 3.42 13.14
C LEU A 16 -3.89 2.77 13.08
N SER A 17 -4.79 3.31 12.27
CA SER A 17 -6.17 2.82 12.12
C SER A 17 -6.36 1.71 11.08
N ALA A 18 -5.30 1.29 10.37
CA ALA A 18 -5.44 0.35 9.26
C ALA A 18 -5.59 -1.13 9.70
N LEU A 19 -5.21 -1.47 10.93
CA LEU A 19 -5.30 -2.84 11.44
C LEU A 19 -5.57 -2.83 12.95
N ALA A 20 -6.45 -3.72 13.43
CA ALA A 20 -6.80 -3.83 14.85
C ALA A 20 -5.60 -4.04 15.81
N PRO A 21 -4.57 -4.86 15.47
CA PRO A 21 -3.35 -5.00 16.26
C PRO A 21 -2.57 -3.69 16.49
N ASN A 22 -2.65 -2.70 15.60
CA ASN A 22 -1.97 -1.42 15.81
C ASN A 22 -2.59 -0.65 16.99
N LEU A 23 -3.93 -0.65 17.08
CA LEU A 23 -4.66 -0.07 18.20
C LEU A 23 -4.44 -0.86 19.50
N LEU A 24 -4.34 -2.19 19.41
CA LEU A 24 -3.97 -3.03 20.55
C LEU A 24 -2.57 -2.69 21.06
N ALA A 25 -1.58 -2.53 20.16
CA ALA A 25 -0.22 -2.14 20.53
C ALA A 25 -0.21 -0.78 21.25
N LEU A 26 -0.99 0.19 20.78
CA LEU A 26 -1.15 1.48 21.45
C LEU A 26 -1.74 1.33 22.87
N ALA A 27 -2.77 0.51 23.03
CA ALA A 27 -3.39 0.25 24.32
C ALA A 27 -2.40 -0.39 25.31
N LEU A 28 -1.56 -1.31 24.84
CA LEU A 28 -0.51 -1.95 25.63
C LEU A 28 0.61 -0.98 26.02
N VAL A 29 1.09 -0.15 25.08
CA VAL A 29 2.09 0.88 25.39
C VAL A 29 1.58 1.84 26.47
N LYS A 30 0.30 2.24 26.36
CA LYS A 30 -0.34 3.09 27.36
C LYS A 30 -0.45 2.42 28.73
N SER A 31 -0.82 1.13 28.80
CA SER A 31 -1.01 0.44 30.08
C SER A 31 0.30 0.05 30.77
N ILE A 32 1.34 -0.27 30.01
CA ILE A 32 2.63 -0.75 30.55
C ILE A 32 3.58 0.41 30.82
N VAL A 33 3.68 1.36 29.89
CA VAL A 33 4.70 2.43 29.90
C VAL A 33 4.10 3.79 30.26
N GLY A 34 2.76 3.93 30.24
CA GLY A 34 2.08 5.20 30.54
C GLY A 34 2.17 6.25 29.42
N ILE A 35 2.73 5.89 28.26
CA ILE A 35 2.90 6.81 27.13
C ILE A 35 1.67 6.78 26.23
N ASN A 36 1.17 7.96 25.85
CA ASN A 36 0.09 8.10 24.90
C ASN A 36 0.63 8.55 23.54
N ILE A 37 0.53 7.70 22.52
CA ILE A 37 0.97 7.99 21.15
C ILE A 37 -0.25 8.42 20.33
N SER A 38 -0.20 9.62 19.76
CA SER A 38 -1.25 10.10 18.85
C SER A 38 -1.14 9.42 17.48
N TRP A 39 -2.23 9.43 16.71
CA TRP A 39 -2.23 8.96 15.32
C TRP A 39 -1.16 9.66 14.47
N GLY A 40 -1.02 10.98 14.62
CA GLY A 40 -0.04 11.77 13.87
C GLY A 40 1.39 11.43 14.26
N THR A 41 1.65 11.24 15.55
CA THR A 41 2.96 10.81 16.06
C THR A 41 3.34 9.44 15.49
N TRP A 42 2.41 8.48 15.47
CA TRP A 42 2.63 7.16 14.87
C TRP A 42 3.00 7.27 13.39
N PHE A 43 2.19 8.00 12.62
CA PHE A 43 2.38 8.16 11.18
C PHE A 43 3.73 8.82 10.89
N ILE A 44 4.06 9.94 11.54
CA ILE A 44 5.32 10.67 11.33
C ILE A 44 6.52 9.83 11.75
N ALA A 45 6.42 9.05 12.83
CA ALA A 45 7.50 8.16 13.26
C ALA A 45 7.78 7.06 12.22
N PHE A 46 6.74 6.52 11.58
CA PHE A 46 6.90 5.49 10.54
C PHE A 46 7.27 6.07 9.18
N LEU A 47 6.85 7.30 8.87
CA LEU A 47 6.91 7.92 7.54
C LEU A 47 8.28 7.81 6.84
N PRO A 48 9.43 8.10 7.50
CA PRO A 48 10.74 7.97 6.84
C PRO A 48 11.00 6.55 6.34
N LEU A 49 10.68 5.54 7.15
CA LEU A 49 10.81 4.13 6.79
C LEU A 49 9.75 3.75 5.74
N GLY A 50 8.52 4.23 5.88
CA GLY A 50 7.43 3.97 4.93
C GLY A 50 7.77 4.44 3.52
N ILE A 51 8.31 5.65 3.36
CA ILE A 51 8.76 6.19 2.07
C ILE A 51 9.85 5.29 1.48
N LEU A 52 10.86 4.92 2.28
CA LEU A 52 11.94 4.05 1.84
C LEU A 52 11.41 2.69 1.35
N LEU A 53 10.49 2.08 2.10
CA LEU A 53 9.89 0.79 1.73
C LEU A 53 9.00 0.88 0.49
N ILE A 54 8.21 1.95 0.35
CA ILE A 54 7.35 2.17 -0.83
C ILE A 54 8.18 2.33 -2.10
N LEU A 55 9.31 3.04 -2.03
CA LEU A 55 10.20 3.23 -3.17
C LEU A 55 11.02 1.97 -3.47
N ALA A 56 11.46 1.25 -2.43
CA ALA A 56 12.24 0.04 -2.59
C ALA A 56 11.42 -1.15 -3.11
N MET A 57 10.16 -1.31 -2.67
CA MET A 57 9.38 -2.51 -2.99
C MET A 57 9.19 -2.78 -4.51
N PRO A 58 8.86 -1.81 -5.39
CA PRO A 58 8.72 -2.11 -6.82
C PRO A 58 10.08 -2.48 -7.43
N LEU A 59 11.17 -1.84 -6.99
CA LEU A 59 12.52 -2.12 -7.48
C LEU A 59 12.97 -3.53 -7.11
N LEU A 60 12.78 -3.91 -5.84
CA LEU A 60 13.11 -5.25 -5.35
C LEU A 60 12.23 -6.32 -6.03
N ALA A 61 10.93 -6.06 -6.18
CA ALA A 61 10.05 -6.98 -6.89
C ALA A 61 10.46 -7.16 -8.35
N TYR A 62 10.84 -6.08 -9.05
CA TYR A 62 11.32 -6.14 -10.43
C TYR A 62 12.63 -6.94 -10.55
N TRP A 63 13.51 -6.86 -9.54
CA TRP A 63 14.79 -7.55 -9.58
C TRP A 63 14.69 -9.04 -9.23
N PHE A 64 13.97 -9.38 -8.15
CA PHE A 64 13.81 -10.77 -7.71
C PHE A 64 12.81 -11.56 -8.57
N TYR A 65 11.76 -10.90 -9.04
CA TYR A 65 10.68 -11.51 -9.82
C TYR A 65 10.47 -10.69 -11.10
N PRO A 66 11.46 -10.67 -12.01
CA PRO A 66 11.38 -9.87 -13.22
C PRO A 66 10.15 -10.29 -14.02
N PRO A 67 9.34 -9.32 -14.49
CA PRO A 67 8.18 -9.63 -15.31
C PRO A 67 8.63 -10.20 -16.64
N GLU A 68 7.97 -11.27 -17.09
CA GLU A 68 8.22 -11.90 -18.40
C GLU A 68 7.89 -10.93 -19.54
N VAL A 69 6.81 -10.15 -19.39
CA VAL A 69 6.39 -9.13 -20.35
C VAL A 69 6.64 -7.74 -19.75
N LYS A 70 7.61 -7.03 -20.33
CA LYS A 70 8.01 -5.67 -19.88
C LYS A 70 7.32 -4.55 -20.65
N VAL A 71 6.99 -4.80 -21.92
CA VAL A 71 6.33 -3.84 -22.81
C VAL A 71 5.31 -4.61 -23.65
N ASN A 72 4.09 -4.10 -23.73
CA ASN A 72 3.05 -4.64 -24.60
C ASN A 72 2.11 -3.51 -25.06
N ASN A 73 2.17 -3.19 -26.35
CA ASN A 73 1.37 -2.11 -26.94
C ASN A 73 -0.10 -2.49 -27.15
N GLU A 74 -0.41 -3.78 -27.22
CA GLU A 74 -1.78 -4.27 -27.43
C GLU A 74 -2.62 -4.17 -26.17
N VAL A 75 -2.03 -4.26 -24.97
CA VAL A 75 -2.79 -4.19 -23.70
C VAL A 75 -3.47 -2.83 -23.52
N PRO A 76 -2.80 -1.66 -23.70
CA PRO A 76 -3.47 -0.37 -23.67
C PRO A 76 -4.56 -0.22 -24.74
N LEU A 77 -4.30 -0.67 -25.97
CA LEU A 77 -5.26 -0.61 -27.09
C LEU A 77 -6.49 -1.49 -26.84
N TRP A 78 -6.29 -2.67 -26.26
CA TRP A 78 -7.35 -3.56 -25.84
C TRP A 78 -8.18 -2.93 -24.70
N ALA A 79 -7.53 -2.39 -23.66
CA ALA A 79 -8.22 -1.75 -22.54
C ALA A 79 -9.09 -0.57 -22.99
N ALA A 80 -8.61 0.24 -23.94
CA ALA A 80 -9.38 1.33 -24.54
C ALA A 80 -10.63 0.83 -25.27
N ARG A 81 -10.50 -0.22 -26.09
CA ARG A 81 -11.63 -0.86 -26.78
C ARG A 81 -12.65 -1.46 -25.82
N GLU A 82 -12.21 -2.10 -24.73
CA GLU A 82 -13.12 -2.61 -23.70
C GLU A 82 -13.84 -1.49 -22.96
N LEU A 83 -13.17 -0.37 -22.68
CA LEU A 83 -13.80 0.79 -22.06
C LEU A 83 -14.88 1.42 -22.96
N GLU A 84 -14.65 1.48 -24.28
CA GLU A 84 -15.66 1.93 -25.24
C GLU A 84 -16.88 1.00 -25.24
N LYS A 85 -16.67 -0.32 -25.21
CA LYS A 85 -17.76 -1.32 -25.13
C LYS A 85 -18.58 -1.21 -23.84
N LEU A 86 -17.94 -0.92 -22.72
CA LEU A 86 -18.61 -0.70 -21.42
C LEU A 86 -19.55 0.52 -21.47
N GLY A 87 -19.26 1.48 -22.35
CA GLY A 87 -20.07 2.67 -22.53
C GLY A 87 -19.83 3.72 -21.45
N LYS A 88 -20.60 4.81 -21.51
CA LYS A 88 -20.50 5.91 -20.54
C LYS A 88 -20.99 5.43 -19.18
N LEU A 89 -20.35 5.93 -18.11
CA LEU A 89 -20.92 5.81 -16.77
C LEU A 89 -22.31 6.46 -16.77
N VAL A 90 -23.34 5.67 -16.49
CA VAL A 90 -24.70 6.16 -16.30
C VAL A 90 -24.94 6.24 -14.80
N ALA A 91 -25.31 7.41 -14.28
CA ALA A 91 -25.78 7.52 -12.91
C ALA A 91 -27.13 6.82 -12.80
N GLN A 92 -27.25 5.88 -11.85
CA GLN A 92 -28.53 5.27 -11.49
C GLN A 92 -29.37 6.23 -10.66
#